data_AF-A0A414IQ83-F1
#
_entry.id   AF-A0A414IQ83-F1
#
_cell.length_a   1.000
_cell.length_b   1.000
_cell.length_c   1.000
_cell.angle_alpha   90.00
_cell.angle_beta   90.00
_cell.angle_gamma   90.00
#
_symmetry.space_group_name_H-M   'P 1'
#
loop_
_entity.id
_entity.type
_entity.pdbx_description
1 polymer ?
#
loop_
_entity_poly.entity_id
_entity_poly.type
_entity_poly.pdbx_seq_one_letter_code
_entity_poly.pdbx_strand_id
1 'polypeptide(L)'
;MNEKCKKYDDMSDVFEYGNISDDEIVKLCNQILLESKDEKNDIILETMYHAVFTAANYRNIADKIEIDSILDYIEYFNEEISDYIISILAFTGKRKYINIIKSIGEKYGDLDISEAIGELESRCKSSE
;
A
#
# COMPACT_ATOMS: atom_id res chain seq x y z
N MET A 1 -15.50 9.86 -14.63
CA MET A 1 -14.82 9.05 -13.61
C MET A 1 -15.38 7.65 -13.68
N ASN A 2 -14.54 6.62 -13.73
CA ASN A 2 -14.97 5.22 -13.68
C ASN A 2 -15.64 4.95 -12.32
N GLU A 3 -16.77 4.24 -12.28
CA GLU A 3 -17.49 3.93 -11.03
C GLU A 3 -16.60 3.19 -10.02
N LYS A 4 -15.69 2.33 -10.50
CA LYS A 4 -14.71 1.66 -9.65
C LYS A 4 -13.70 2.63 -9.03
N CYS A 5 -13.16 3.57 -9.80
CA CYS A 5 -12.25 4.61 -9.27
C CYS A 5 -12.98 5.43 -8.20
N LYS A 6 -14.20 5.89 -8.51
CA LYS A 6 -15.01 6.66 -7.55
C LYS A 6 -15.23 5.90 -6.23
N LYS A 7 -15.51 4.60 -6.28
CA LYS A 7 -15.65 3.77 -5.07
C LYS A 7 -14.39 3.87 -4.18
N TYR A 8 -13.20 3.72 -4.75
CA TYR A 8 -11.96 3.73 -3.97
C TYR A 8 -11.53 5.13 -3.54
N ASP A 9 -11.80 6.16 -4.34
CA ASP A 9 -11.65 7.56 -3.93
C ASP A 9 -12.53 7.88 -2.72
N ASP A 10 -13.83 7.55 -2.79
CA ASP A 10 -14.78 7.74 -1.69
C ASP A 10 -14.34 6.95 -0.43
N MET A 11 -13.73 5.77 -0.60
CA MET A 11 -13.15 4.99 0.51
C MET A 11 -11.89 5.66 1.09
N SER A 12 -11.03 6.22 0.26
CA SER A 12 -9.84 6.97 0.68
C SER A 12 -10.23 8.14 1.59
N ASP A 13 -11.25 8.92 1.20
CA ASP A 13 -11.79 10.01 2.01
C ASP A 13 -12.28 9.53 3.38
N VAL A 14 -12.94 8.37 3.42
CA VAL A 14 -13.41 7.75 4.68
C VAL A 14 -12.24 7.25 5.53
N PHE A 15 -11.17 6.74 4.93
CA PHE A 15 -10.00 6.30 5.69
C PHE A 15 -9.29 7.46 6.38
N GLU A 16 -9.17 8.60 5.69
CA GLU A 16 -8.51 9.81 6.20
C GLU A 16 -9.38 10.57 7.21
N TYR A 17 -10.64 10.84 6.87
CA TYR A 17 -11.49 11.77 7.63
C TYR A 17 -12.71 11.10 8.30
N GLY A 18 -13.00 9.86 7.96
CA GLY A 18 -14.21 9.17 8.39
C GLY A 18 -14.16 8.65 9.83
N ASN A 19 -15.32 8.68 10.49
CA ASN A 19 -15.53 8.08 11.81
C ASN A 19 -15.81 6.57 11.71
N ILE A 20 -14.82 5.82 11.24
CA ILE A 20 -14.81 4.36 11.12
C ILE A 20 -13.70 3.80 12.00
N SER A 21 -13.85 2.61 12.58
CA SER A 21 -12.82 1.99 13.42
C SER A 21 -11.66 1.44 12.60
N ASP A 22 -10.45 1.45 13.16
CA ASP A 22 -9.26 0.90 12.50
C ASP A 22 -9.42 -0.57 12.10
N ASP A 23 -10.08 -1.39 12.91
CA ASP A 23 -10.34 -2.81 12.59
C ASP A 23 -11.18 -2.98 11.33
N GLU A 24 -12.10 -2.04 11.07
CA GLU A 24 -12.93 -2.08 9.87
C GLU A 24 -12.16 -1.57 8.65
N ILE A 25 -11.31 -0.54 8.82
CA ILE A 25 -10.39 -0.10 7.77
C ILE A 25 -9.44 -1.24 7.38
N VAL A 26 -8.87 -1.97 8.34
CA VAL A 26 -8.00 -3.13 8.06
C VAL A 26 -8.70 -4.16 7.20
N LYS A 27 -9.97 -4.50 7.50
CA LYS A 27 -10.75 -5.42 6.67
C LYS A 27 -10.94 -4.89 5.24
N LEU A 28 -11.27 -3.61 5.10
CA LEU A 28 -11.46 -2.98 3.79
C LEU A 28 -10.16 -2.93 2.99
N CYS A 29 -9.03 -2.61 3.62
CA CYS A 29 -7.72 -2.67 2.98
C CYS A 29 -7.39 -4.10 2.52
N ASN A 30 -7.61 -5.12 3.36
CA ASN A 30 -7.37 -6.50 2.98
C ASN A 30 -8.28 -6.96 1.83
N GLN A 31 -9.52 -6.47 1.78
CA GLN A 31 -10.41 -6.70 0.65
C GLN A 31 -9.88 -6.04 -0.63
N ILE A 32 -9.39 -4.80 -0.57
CA ILE A 32 -8.77 -4.11 -1.72
C ILE A 32 -7.56 -4.90 -2.22
N LEU A 33 -6.67 -5.35 -1.33
CA LEU A 33 -5.49 -6.16 -1.69
C LEU A 33 -5.88 -7.51 -2.33
N LEU A 34 -7.01 -8.09 -1.94
CA LEU A 34 -7.51 -9.31 -2.57
C LEU A 34 -8.07 -9.02 -3.97
N GLU A 35 -8.88 -7.98 -4.10
CA GLU A 35 -9.49 -7.56 -5.38
C GLU A 35 -8.45 -7.11 -6.41
N SER A 36 -7.32 -6.51 -5.97
CA SER A 36 -6.30 -5.96 -6.88
C SER A 36 -5.58 -7.03 -7.71
N LYS A 37 -5.56 -8.29 -7.27
CA LYS A 37 -4.89 -9.40 -7.96
C LYS A 37 -5.51 -9.70 -9.33
N ASP A 38 -6.81 -9.51 -9.43
CA ASP A 38 -7.59 -9.81 -10.63
C ASP A 38 -7.86 -8.57 -11.50
N GLU A 39 -7.63 -7.36 -10.98
CA GLU A 39 -7.80 -6.14 -11.74
C GLU A 39 -6.68 -5.97 -12.77
N LYS A 40 -7.04 -5.49 -13.98
CA LYS A 40 -6.12 -5.32 -15.13
C LYS A 40 -6.05 -3.89 -15.62
N ASN A 41 -6.89 -3.01 -15.07
CA ASN A 41 -6.88 -1.60 -15.39
C ASN A 41 -5.96 -0.86 -14.42
N ASP A 42 -4.84 -0.38 -14.92
CA ASP A 42 -3.83 0.36 -14.14
C ASP A 42 -4.41 1.57 -13.41
N ILE A 43 -5.33 2.31 -14.03
CA ILE A 43 -5.97 3.48 -13.39
C ILE A 43 -6.78 3.04 -12.16
N ILE A 44 -7.47 1.90 -12.23
CA ILE A 44 -8.23 1.37 -11.09
C ILE A 44 -7.27 0.84 -10.02
N LEU A 45 -6.22 0.13 -10.42
CA LEU A 45 -5.19 -0.37 -9.49
C LEU A 45 -4.52 0.79 -8.75
N GLU A 46 -4.14 1.85 -9.44
CA GLU A 46 -3.59 3.06 -8.83
C GLU A 46 -4.55 3.62 -7.78
N THR A 47 -5.84 3.76 -8.10
CA THR A 47 -6.83 4.25 -7.13
C THR A 47 -6.99 3.30 -5.92
N MET A 48 -6.92 1.99 -6.15
CA MET A 48 -6.97 0.97 -5.10
C MET A 48 -5.79 1.10 -4.14
N TYR A 49 -4.57 1.18 -4.67
CA TYR A 49 -3.35 1.28 -3.85
C TYR A 49 -3.20 2.64 -3.20
N HIS A 50 -3.67 3.72 -3.83
CA HIS A 50 -3.82 5.03 -3.19
C HIS A 50 -4.70 4.94 -1.94
N ALA A 51 -5.86 4.29 -2.01
CA ALA A 51 -6.73 4.11 -0.84
C ALA A 51 -6.05 3.31 0.29
N VAL A 52 -5.33 2.22 -0.03
CA VAL A 52 -4.59 1.44 0.98
C VAL A 52 -3.45 2.27 1.59
N PHE A 53 -2.75 3.05 0.77
CA PHE A 53 -1.71 3.97 1.23
C PHE A 53 -2.27 5.04 2.17
N THR A 54 -3.40 5.66 1.83
CA THR A 54 -4.08 6.64 2.68
C THR A 54 -4.39 6.06 4.05
N ALA A 55 -4.94 4.84 4.10
CA ALA A 55 -5.20 4.17 5.37
C ALA A 55 -3.90 3.91 6.16
N ALA A 56 -2.85 3.43 5.50
CA ALA A 56 -1.55 3.19 6.11
C ALA A 56 -0.93 4.47 6.69
N ASN A 57 -1.01 5.58 5.95
CA ASN A 57 -0.44 6.88 6.29
C ASN A 57 -1.17 7.56 7.46
N TYR A 58 -2.50 7.65 7.40
CA TYR A 58 -3.26 8.44 8.37
C TYR A 58 -3.72 7.67 9.60
N ARG A 59 -3.79 6.34 9.52
CA ARG A 59 -4.35 5.49 10.60
C ARG A 59 -3.32 4.62 11.28
N ASN A 60 -2.08 4.60 10.78
CA ASN A 60 -0.99 3.79 11.33
C ASN A 60 -1.39 2.30 11.49
N ILE A 61 -2.04 1.74 10.45
CA ILE A 61 -2.52 0.35 10.44
C ILE A 61 -1.72 -0.59 9.53
N ALA A 62 -0.64 -0.10 8.92
CA ALA A 62 0.12 -0.82 7.91
C ALA A 62 0.73 -2.14 8.43
N ASP A 63 1.02 -2.23 9.72
CA ASP A 63 1.51 -3.46 10.37
C ASP A 63 0.44 -4.55 10.47
N LYS A 64 -0.85 -4.18 10.41
CA LYS A 64 -2.03 -5.05 10.56
C LYS A 64 -2.61 -5.56 9.23
N ILE A 65 -2.28 -4.92 8.10
CA ILE A 65 -2.78 -5.35 6.78
C ILE A 65 -2.01 -6.55 6.23
N GLU A 66 -2.70 -7.36 5.42
CA GLU A 66 -2.19 -8.60 4.81
C GLU A 66 -1.46 -8.34 3.49
N ILE A 67 -0.51 -7.39 3.50
CA ILE A 67 0.26 -6.97 2.31
C ILE A 67 1.10 -8.10 1.69
N ASP A 68 1.44 -9.13 2.48
CA ASP A 68 2.10 -10.34 1.96
C ASP A 68 1.31 -10.99 0.81
N SER A 69 -0.02 -10.81 0.81
CA SER A 69 -0.92 -11.45 -0.14
C SER A 69 -0.75 -11.00 -1.59
N ILE A 70 -0.09 -9.86 -1.84
CA ILE A 70 0.17 -9.32 -3.19
C ILE A 70 1.62 -9.51 -3.65
N LEU A 71 2.49 -10.09 -2.83
CA LEU A 71 3.93 -10.20 -3.13
C LEU A 71 4.23 -11.04 -4.38
N ASP A 72 3.45 -12.10 -4.63
CA ASP A 72 3.58 -12.92 -5.84
C ASP A 72 3.14 -12.19 -7.12
N TYR A 73 2.52 -11.02 -6.99
CA TYR A 73 1.95 -10.23 -8.08
C TYR A 73 2.72 -8.94 -8.36
N ILE A 74 3.79 -8.64 -7.60
CA ILE A 74 4.53 -7.37 -7.71
C ILE A 74 5.06 -7.10 -9.12
N GLU A 75 5.36 -8.16 -9.87
CA GLU A 75 5.87 -8.03 -11.23
C GLU A 75 4.84 -7.51 -12.23
N TYR A 76 3.54 -7.59 -11.90
CA TYR A 76 2.46 -7.14 -12.76
C TYR A 76 2.09 -5.66 -12.56
N PHE A 77 2.54 -5.04 -11.47
CA PHE A 77 2.25 -3.64 -11.19
C PHE A 77 3.22 -2.73 -11.93
N ASN A 78 2.71 -1.60 -12.42
CA ASN A 78 3.50 -0.56 -13.06
C ASN A 78 4.24 0.30 -12.01
N GLU A 79 4.98 1.31 -12.45
CA GLU A 79 5.78 2.19 -11.59
C GLU A 79 4.93 2.97 -10.58
N GLU A 80 3.85 3.60 -11.03
CA GLU A 80 2.95 4.42 -10.19
C GLU A 80 2.31 3.58 -9.07
N ILE A 81 1.86 2.36 -9.39
CA ILE A 81 1.32 1.43 -8.40
C ILE A 81 2.43 0.94 -7.44
N SER A 82 3.63 0.70 -7.98
CA SER A 82 4.77 0.22 -7.20
C SER A 82 5.25 1.25 -6.17
N ASP A 83 5.14 2.54 -6.47
CA ASP A 83 5.45 3.63 -5.54
C ASP A 83 4.58 3.58 -4.26
N TYR A 84 3.27 3.37 -4.43
CA TYR A 84 2.37 3.12 -3.30
C TYR A 84 2.75 1.86 -2.54
N ILE A 85 3.08 0.77 -3.25
CA ILE A 85 3.44 -0.50 -2.62
C ILE A 85 4.69 -0.35 -1.75
N ILE A 86 5.76 0.30 -2.23
CA ILE A 86 6.99 0.46 -1.42
C ILE A 86 6.73 1.29 -0.16
N SER A 87 5.88 2.31 -0.27
CA SER A 87 5.47 3.15 0.87
C SER A 87 4.65 2.36 1.88
N ILE A 88 3.69 1.56 1.43
CA ILE A 88 2.90 0.67 2.30
C ILE A 88 3.79 -0.36 2.98
N LEU A 89 4.72 -0.99 2.24
CA LEU A 89 5.70 -1.95 2.79
C LEU A 89 6.57 -1.29 3.86
N ALA A 90 7.03 -0.06 3.62
CA ALA A 90 7.80 0.72 4.59
C ALA A 90 7.02 0.97 5.87
N PHE A 91 5.77 1.41 5.74
CA PHE A 91 4.90 1.71 6.88
C PHE A 91 4.60 0.50 7.78
N THR A 92 4.73 -0.72 7.27
CA THR A 92 4.56 -1.92 8.10
C THR A 92 5.62 -2.07 9.20
N GLY A 93 6.79 -1.44 9.06
CA GLY A 93 7.93 -1.63 9.97
C GLY A 93 8.50 -3.06 9.97
N LYS A 94 8.21 -3.89 8.96
CA LYS A 94 8.66 -5.29 8.89
C LYS A 94 9.93 -5.40 8.04
N ARG A 95 11.09 -5.57 8.69
CA ARG A 95 12.43 -5.66 8.06
C ARG A 95 12.53 -6.68 6.90
N LYS A 96 11.69 -7.72 6.89
CA LYS A 96 11.62 -8.68 5.78
C LYS A 96 11.34 -8.05 4.41
N TYR A 97 10.73 -6.87 4.35
CA TYR A 97 10.37 -6.22 3.09
C TYR A 97 11.49 -5.38 2.45
N ILE A 98 12.63 -5.17 3.12
CA ILE A 98 13.74 -4.38 2.56
C ILE A 98 14.18 -4.93 1.20
N ASN A 99 14.34 -6.25 1.07
CA ASN A 99 14.78 -6.85 -0.18
C ASN A 99 13.72 -6.73 -1.29
N ILE A 100 12.44 -6.69 -0.92
CA ILE A 100 11.33 -6.50 -1.87
C ILE A 100 11.34 -5.07 -2.39
N ILE A 101 11.46 -4.07 -1.50
CA ILE A 101 11.56 -2.66 -1.88
C ILE A 101 12.75 -2.44 -2.83
N LYS A 102 13.91 -3.04 -2.53
CA LYS A 102 15.09 -2.98 -3.42
C LYS A 102 14.83 -3.61 -4.78
N SER A 103 14.22 -4.79 -4.81
CA SER A 103 13.87 -5.47 -6.07
C SER A 103 12.92 -4.64 -6.94
N ILE A 104 11.97 -3.93 -6.32
CA ILE A 104 11.08 -3.02 -7.03
C ILE A 104 11.85 -1.81 -7.58
N GLY A 105 12.74 -1.19 -6.78
CA GLY A 105 13.56 -0.07 -7.25
C GLY A 105 14.58 -0.43 -8.34
N GLU A 106 15.08 -1.67 -8.36
CA GLU A 106 15.92 -2.15 -9.47
C GLU A 106 15.14 -2.22 -10.79
N LYS A 107 13.83 -2.46 -10.73
CA LYS A 107 12.93 -2.46 -11.88
C LYS A 107 12.52 -1.05 -12.30
N TYR A 108 12.27 -0.16 -11.33
CA TYR A 108 11.81 1.21 -11.53
C TYR A 108 12.81 2.21 -10.93
N GLY A 109 13.66 2.76 -11.79
CA GLY A 109 14.82 3.56 -11.37
C GLY A 109 14.49 4.93 -10.77
N ASP A 110 13.26 5.43 -10.94
CA ASP A 110 12.85 6.75 -10.45
C ASP A 110 12.19 6.71 -9.06
N LEU A 111 11.97 5.52 -8.49
CA LEU A 111 11.39 5.37 -7.15
C LEU A 111 12.38 5.71 -6.04
N ASP A 112 11.94 6.49 -5.03
CA ASP A 112 12.76 6.81 -3.85
C ASP A 112 12.79 5.65 -2.84
N ILE A 113 13.51 4.60 -3.20
CA ILE A 113 13.72 3.44 -2.31
C ILE A 113 14.54 3.79 -1.07
N SER A 114 15.30 4.89 -1.08
CA SER A 114 16.11 5.30 0.07
C SER A 114 15.23 5.85 1.18
N GLU A 115 14.26 6.70 0.82
CA GLU A 115 13.22 7.17 1.73
C GLU A 115 12.40 5.99 2.29
N ALA A 116 11.90 5.11 1.42
CA ALA A 116 11.09 3.96 1.84
C ALA A 116 11.86 3.03 2.82
N ILE A 117 13.13 2.73 2.57
CA ILE A 117 13.95 1.92 3.48
C ILE A 117 14.20 2.67 4.80
N GLY A 118 14.50 3.96 4.75
CA GLY A 118 14.73 4.78 5.94
C GLY A 118 13.49 4.83 6.85
N GLU A 119 12.31 5.00 6.26
CA GLU A 119 11.02 4.97 6.96
C GLU A 119 10.76 3.60 7.59
N LEU A 120 10.99 2.51 6.84
CA LEU A 120 10.86 1.15 7.35
C LEU A 120 11.74 0.93 8.59
N GLU A 121 13.02 1.29 8.49
CA GLU A 121 13.98 1.11 9.59
C GLU A 121 13.64 1.96 10.82
N SER A 122 13.11 3.18 10.61
CA SER A 122 12.62 4.04 11.68
C SER A 122 11.51 3.34 12.47
N ARG A 123 10.51 2.78 11.76
CA ARG A 123 9.38 2.08 12.37
C ARG A 123 9.76 0.77 13.06
N CYS A 124 10.78 0.05 12.55
CA CYS A 124 11.33 -1.10 13.25
C CYS A 124 11.79 -0.73 14.67
N LYS A 125 12.47 0.40 14.83
CA LYS A 125 13.04 0.86 16.11
C LYS A 125 11.96 1.35 17.08
N SER A 126 10.84 1.86 16.58
CA SER A 126 9.72 2.31 17.42
C SER A 126 8.87 1.16 17.98
N SER A 127 9.06 -0.07 17.48
CA SER A 127 8.33 -1.27 17.91
C SER A 127 9.11 -2.16 18.88
N GLU A 128 10.36 -1.79 19.20
CA GLU A 128 11.25 -2.43 20.21
C GLU A 128 11.16 -1.70 21.56
#